data_AF-A0A9P4MD76-F1
#
_entry.id   AF-A0A9P4MD76-F1
#
_cell.length_a   1.000
_cell.length_b   1.000
_cell.length_c   1.000
_cell.angle_alpha   90.00
_cell.angle_beta   90.00
_cell.angle_gamma   90.00
#
_symmetry.space_group_name_H-M   'P 1'
#
loop_
_entity.id
_entity.type
_entity.pdbx_description
1 polymer ?
#
loop_
_entity_poly.entity_id
_entity_poly.type
_entity_poly.pdbx_seq_one_letter_code
_entity_poly.pdbx_strand_id
1 'polypeptide(L)'
;MRFSLIAALTLCGSCALAAPAPNAVLQKNIQTLEITINNVINDIVQSKASLKKDYVTGGNQFGDLISKVAGPLPCSPFVPGHPKTANAAISYLQQAQLGLQDLSLHLMDPTLSVSKQSFHPYVCSAWGFYWGVESFV
;
A
#
# COMPACT_ATOMS: atom_id res chain seq x y z
N MET A 1 -12.65 62.55 -20.30
CA MET A 1 -11.26 62.40 -19.82
C MET A 1 -11.26 62.60 -18.32
N ARG A 2 -10.90 61.58 -17.52
CA ARG A 2 -10.27 61.68 -16.19
C ARG A 2 -10.13 60.28 -15.55
N PHE A 3 -8.87 59.86 -15.51
CA PHE A 3 -8.14 59.01 -14.56
C PHE A 3 -8.65 57.64 -14.13
N SER A 4 -7.86 56.65 -14.56
CA SER A 4 -7.69 55.30 -14.02
C SER A 4 -7.43 55.29 -12.51
N LEU A 5 -7.97 54.28 -11.83
CA LEU A 5 -7.42 53.76 -10.58
C LEU A 5 -7.46 52.23 -10.66
N ILE A 6 -6.29 51.66 -10.96
CA ILE A 6 -6.00 50.23 -10.93
C ILE A 6 -5.94 49.84 -9.46
N ALA A 7 -6.97 49.15 -8.97
CA ALA A 7 -6.91 48.49 -7.67
C ALA A 7 -6.15 47.16 -7.85
N ALA A 8 -4.83 47.23 -7.69
CA ALA A 8 -3.98 46.08 -7.49
C ALA A 8 -4.21 45.55 -6.07
N LEU A 9 -5.04 44.51 -5.91
CA LEU A 9 -5.03 43.69 -4.69
C LEU A 9 -4.05 42.52 -4.88
N THR A 10 -2.83 42.80 -4.45
CA THR A 10 -1.86 41.91 -3.80
C THR A 10 -2.29 40.45 -3.65
N LEU A 11 -1.73 39.60 -4.53
CA LEU A 11 -1.44 38.19 -4.28
C LEU A 11 -0.49 38.07 -3.09
N CYS A 12 -1.02 38.02 -1.87
CA CYS A 12 -0.26 37.52 -0.73
C CYS A 12 -0.12 36.01 -0.87
N GLY A 13 0.95 35.60 -1.54
CA GLY A 13 1.52 34.29 -1.34
C GLY A 13 1.99 34.17 0.10
N SER A 14 1.74 33.01 0.70
CA SER A 14 2.67 32.33 1.58
C SER A 14 2.20 30.90 1.68
N CYS A 15 3.00 30.03 1.06
CA CYS A 15 2.89 28.58 1.11
C CYS A 15 2.58 28.15 2.54
N ALA A 16 1.36 27.68 2.77
CA ALA A 16 1.18 26.67 3.80
C ALA A 16 2.16 25.56 3.41
N LEU A 17 3.20 25.34 4.23
CA LEU A 17 3.84 24.05 4.31
C LEU A 17 2.71 23.09 4.65
N ALA A 18 2.04 22.59 3.61
CA ALA A 18 1.06 21.55 3.74
C ALA A 18 1.85 20.42 4.37
N ALA A 19 1.58 20.15 5.66
CA ALA A 19 2.01 18.92 6.27
C ALA A 19 1.70 17.83 5.23
N PRO A 20 2.68 16.97 4.87
CA PRO A 20 2.44 15.96 3.86
C PRO A 20 1.12 15.30 4.21
N ALA A 21 0.18 15.32 3.26
CA ALA A 21 -1.14 14.76 3.49
C ALA A 21 -0.94 13.39 4.17
N PRO A 22 -1.72 13.03 5.21
CA PRO A 22 -1.53 11.78 5.96
C PRO A 22 -1.30 10.55 5.06
N ASN A 23 -1.84 10.62 3.84
CA ASN A 23 -1.78 9.60 2.81
C ASN A 23 -0.41 9.53 2.11
N ALA A 24 0.39 10.59 2.00
CA ALA A 24 1.68 10.56 1.30
C ALA A 24 2.70 9.57 1.91
N VAL A 25 2.73 9.47 3.24
CA VAL A 25 3.57 8.47 3.94
C VAL A 25 3.04 7.05 3.71
N LEU A 26 1.72 6.88 3.73
CA LEU A 26 1.10 5.58 3.44
C LEU A 26 1.34 5.14 2.00
N GLN A 27 1.23 6.05 1.03
CA GLN A 27 1.53 5.81 -0.38
C GLN A 27 2.97 5.35 -0.56
N LYS A 28 3.94 6.02 0.10
CA LYS A 28 5.34 5.60 0.06
C LYS A 28 5.56 4.20 0.66
N ASN A 29 4.87 3.87 1.76
CA ASN A 29 4.97 2.55 2.38
C ASN A 29 4.39 1.46 1.46
N ILE A 30 3.25 1.73 0.80
CA ILE A 30 2.66 0.84 -0.19
C ILE A 30 3.62 0.61 -1.35
N GLN A 31 4.18 1.67 -1.95
CA GLN A 31 5.15 1.55 -3.04
C GLN A 31 6.40 0.75 -2.64
N THR A 32 6.90 0.97 -1.42
CA THR A 32 8.06 0.22 -0.90
C THR A 32 7.74 -1.27 -0.78
N LEU A 33 6.53 -1.60 -0.30
CA LEU A 33 6.05 -2.97 -0.20
C LEU A 33 5.83 -3.61 -1.58
N GLU A 34 5.27 -2.90 -2.55
CA GLU A 34 5.12 -3.40 -3.92
C GLU A 34 6.47 -3.75 -4.56
N ILE A 35 7.50 -2.95 -4.31
CA ILE A 35 8.88 -3.23 -4.74
C ILE A 35 9.40 -4.50 -4.06
N THR A 36 9.19 -4.66 -2.75
CA THR A 36 9.60 -5.87 -2.04
C THR A 36 8.86 -7.10 -2.57
N ILE A 37 7.56 -7.01 -2.89
CA ILE A 37 6.81 -8.10 -3.53
C ILE A 37 7.42 -8.45 -4.90
N ASN A 38 7.79 -7.46 -5.72
CA ASN A 38 8.48 -7.70 -6.98
C ASN A 38 9.83 -8.41 -6.79
N ASN A 39 10.57 -8.10 -5.73
CA ASN A 39 11.80 -8.82 -5.40
C ASN A 39 11.52 -10.27 -5.04
N VAL A 40 10.49 -10.55 -4.23
CA VAL A 40 10.05 -11.93 -3.92
C VAL A 40 9.66 -12.67 -5.21
N ILE A 41 8.89 -12.06 -6.11
CA ILE A 41 8.54 -12.67 -7.41
C ILE A 41 9.82 -13.01 -8.20
N ASN A 42 10.75 -12.06 -8.32
CA ASN A 42 12.01 -12.27 -9.03
C ASN A 42 12.85 -13.37 -8.39
N ASP A 43 12.85 -13.47 -7.07
CA ASP A 43 13.57 -14.49 -6.31
C ASP A 43 12.95 -15.89 -6.51
N ILE A 44 11.63 -16.00 -6.62
CA ILE A 44 10.95 -17.25 -7.00
C ILE A 44 11.35 -17.65 -8.42
N VAL A 45 11.23 -16.74 -9.39
CA VAL A 45 11.54 -17.00 -10.81
C VAL A 45 12.99 -17.44 -10.99
N GLN A 46 13.93 -16.81 -10.26
CA GLN A 46 15.36 -17.07 -10.37
C GLN A 46 15.87 -18.09 -9.34
N SER A 47 15.00 -18.64 -8.49
CA SER A 47 15.36 -19.55 -7.39
C SER A 47 16.49 -19.01 -6.50
N LYS A 48 16.41 -17.73 -6.11
CA LYS A 48 17.46 -17.08 -5.31
C LYS A 48 17.41 -17.48 -3.85
N ALA A 49 18.59 -17.57 -3.22
CA ALA A 49 18.73 -17.81 -1.78
C ALA A 49 18.16 -16.67 -0.90
N SER A 50 17.94 -15.47 -1.47
CA SER A 50 17.34 -14.33 -0.77
C SER A 50 15.84 -14.44 -0.54
N LEU A 51 15.15 -15.39 -1.18
CA LEU A 51 13.69 -15.51 -1.18
C LEU A 51 13.09 -15.40 0.23
N LYS A 52 13.61 -16.18 1.20
CA LYS A 52 13.12 -16.18 2.57
C LYS A 52 13.31 -14.83 3.27
N LYS A 53 14.44 -14.16 3.04
CA LYS A 53 14.74 -12.86 3.65
C LYS A 53 13.81 -11.78 3.10
N ASP A 54 13.60 -11.76 1.79
CA ASP A 54 12.77 -10.76 1.12
C ASP A 54 11.29 -10.98 1.45
N TYR A 55 10.85 -12.24 1.59
CA TYR A 55 9.53 -12.61 2.09
C TYR A 55 9.30 -12.13 3.54
N VAL A 56 10.25 -12.36 4.45
CA VAL A 56 10.11 -11.85 5.84
C VAL A 56 10.08 -10.32 5.86
N THR A 57 10.85 -9.67 4.99
CA THR A 57 10.88 -8.20 4.88
C THR A 57 9.52 -7.64 4.46
N GLY A 58 8.88 -8.22 3.44
CA GLY A 58 7.55 -7.79 3.02
C GLY A 58 6.47 -8.12 4.06
N GLY A 59 6.62 -9.24 4.80
CA GLY A 59 5.76 -9.57 5.94
C GLY A 59 5.75 -8.49 7.02
N ASN A 60 6.93 -8.01 7.41
CA ASN A 60 7.07 -6.91 8.38
C ASN A 60 6.46 -5.60 7.86
N GLN A 61 6.69 -5.27 6.58
CA GLN A 61 6.12 -4.08 5.94
C GLN A 61 4.58 -4.13 5.88
N PHE A 62 4.00 -5.30 5.62
CA PHE A 62 2.55 -5.51 5.69
C PHE A 62 2.03 -5.33 7.12
N GLY A 63 2.70 -5.90 8.13
CA GLY A 63 2.33 -5.70 9.54
C GLY A 63 2.27 -4.23 9.93
N ASP A 64 3.28 -3.46 9.52
CA ASP A 64 3.31 -2.01 9.70
C ASP A 64 2.16 -1.30 9.00
N LEU A 65 1.83 -1.70 7.75
CA LEU A 65 0.72 -1.12 6.99
C LEU A 65 -0.64 -1.41 7.65
N ILE A 66 -0.88 -2.68 8.02
CA ILE A 66 -2.10 -3.13 8.72
C ILE A 66 -2.31 -2.32 10.01
N SER A 67 -1.27 -2.16 10.83
CA SER A 67 -1.35 -1.41 12.09
C SER A 67 -1.78 0.06 11.88
N LYS A 68 -1.53 0.62 10.70
CA LYS A 68 -1.85 2.01 10.36
C LYS A 68 -3.23 2.17 9.75
N VAL A 69 -3.73 1.19 8.99
CA VAL A 69 -4.94 1.35 8.14
C VAL A 69 -6.08 0.37 8.42
N ALA A 70 -5.85 -0.80 9.04
CA ALA A 70 -6.87 -1.83 9.26
C ALA A 70 -7.75 -1.60 10.49
N GLY A 71 -7.32 -0.73 11.40
CA GLY A 71 -8.01 -0.47 12.67
C GLY A 71 -7.85 -1.61 13.68
N PRO A 72 -8.73 -1.70 14.70
CA PRO A 72 -8.55 -2.65 15.80
C PRO A 72 -8.91 -4.10 15.42
N LEU A 73 -9.49 -4.32 14.25
CA LEU A 73 -9.92 -5.64 13.81
C LEU A 73 -8.73 -6.40 13.23
N PRO A 74 -8.51 -7.67 13.60
CA PRO A 74 -7.47 -8.49 13.01
C PRO A 74 -7.83 -8.85 11.56
N CYS A 75 -6.82 -8.96 10.68
CA CYS A 75 -7.00 -9.53 9.36
C CYS A 75 -7.20 -11.06 9.51
N SER A 76 -8.44 -11.51 9.62
CA SER A 76 -8.77 -12.95 9.71
C SER A 76 -10.23 -13.22 9.28
N PRO A 77 -10.53 -14.30 8.53
CA PRO A 77 -9.65 -15.26 7.88
C PRO A 77 -9.97 -15.34 6.37
N PHE A 78 -9.71 -14.28 5.59
CA PHE A 78 -9.56 -14.51 4.16
C PHE A 78 -8.15 -15.02 3.90
N VAL A 79 -8.00 -16.34 3.91
CA VAL A 79 -6.77 -17.02 3.51
C VAL A 79 -7.08 -17.79 2.23
N PRO A 80 -6.64 -17.29 1.07
CA PRO A 80 -6.68 -18.10 -0.15
C PRO A 80 -5.79 -19.34 0.07
N GLY A 81 -6.19 -20.49 -0.48
CA GLY A 81 -5.49 -21.75 -0.22
C GLY A 81 -3.99 -21.69 -0.54
N HIS A 82 -3.17 -22.42 0.20
CA HIS A 82 -1.71 -22.36 0.05
C HIS A 82 -1.25 -22.79 -1.37
N PRO A 83 -0.48 -21.96 -2.09
CA PRO A 83 0.04 -22.31 -3.41
C PRO A 83 1.13 -23.39 -3.29
N LYS A 84 1.09 -24.37 -4.20
CA LYS A 84 2.05 -25.49 -4.26
C LYS A 84 3.06 -25.38 -5.41
N THR A 85 2.96 -24.35 -6.24
CA THR A 85 3.81 -24.16 -7.42
C THR A 85 4.30 -22.72 -7.48
N ALA A 86 5.45 -22.50 -8.12
CA ALA A 86 6.01 -21.18 -8.34
C ALA A 86 5.01 -20.24 -9.04
N ASN A 87 4.33 -20.71 -10.09
CA ASN A 87 3.33 -19.93 -10.81
C ASN A 87 2.14 -19.53 -9.93
N ALA A 88 1.67 -20.43 -9.05
CA ALA A 88 0.59 -20.12 -8.12
C ALA A 88 1.05 -19.10 -7.05
N ALA A 89 2.28 -19.25 -6.53
CA ALA A 89 2.86 -18.31 -5.59
C ALA A 89 3.03 -16.91 -6.21
N ILE A 90 3.54 -16.82 -7.44
CA ILE A 90 3.65 -15.57 -8.20
C ILE A 90 2.26 -14.94 -8.42
N SER A 91 1.26 -15.75 -8.80
CA SER A 91 -0.12 -15.26 -8.97
C SER A 91 -0.67 -14.67 -7.66
N TYR A 92 -0.38 -15.28 -6.51
CA TYR A 92 -0.79 -14.76 -5.20
C TYR A 92 -0.09 -13.43 -4.90
N LEU A 93 1.20 -13.32 -5.15
CA LEU A 93 1.95 -12.07 -4.98
C LEU A 93 1.41 -10.95 -5.89
N GLN A 94 1.01 -11.28 -7.13
CA GLN A 94 0.35 -10.33 -8.03
C GLN A 94 -1.03 -9.89 -7.52
N GLN A 95 -1.81 -10.80 -6.94
CA GLN A 95 -3.09 -10.46 -6.30
C GLN A 95 -2.89 -9.56 -5.07
N ALA A 96 -1.83 -9.79 -4.30
CA ALA A 96 -1.45 -8.91 -3.20
C ALA A 96 -1.11 -7.50 -3.71
N GLN A 97 -0.37 -7.37 -4.81
CA GLN A 97 -0.08 -6.08 -5.45
C GLN A 97 -1.34 -5.38 -5.95
N LEU A 98 -2.26 -6.11 -6.60
CA LEU A 98 -3.55 -5.54 -7.02
C LEU A 98 -4.36 -5.01 -5.84
N GLY A 99 -4.39 -5.73 -4.71
CA GLY A 99 -5.03 -5.26 -3.49
C GLY A 99 -4.35 -4.03 -2.87
N LEU A 100 -3.03 -3.93 -2.97
CA LEU A 100 -2.27 -2.74 -2.55
C LEU A 100 -2.54 -1.52 -3.44
N GLN A 101 -2.70 -1.73 -4.75
CA GLN A 101 -3.07 -0.68 -5.71
C GLN A 101 -4.49 -0.18 -5.45
N ASP A 102 -5.42 -1.08 -5.18
CA ASP A 102 -6.78 -0.72 -4.82
C ASP A 102 -6.82 0.06 -3.50
N LEU A 103 -6.08 -0.40 -2.48
CA LEU A 103 -5.89 0.34 -1.23
C LEU A 103 -5.28 1.73 -1.48
N SER A 104 -4.26 1.83 -2.34
CA SER A 104 -3.61 3.09 -2.71
C SER A 104 -4.62 4.08 -3.32
N LEU A 105 -5.47 3.62 -4.25
CA LEU A 105 -6.53 4.44 -4.86
C LEU A 105 -7.53 4.93 -3.82
N HIS A 106 -7.99 4.05 -2.94
CA HIS A 106 -8.94 4.41 -1.88
C HIS A 106 -8.34 5.38 -0.85
N LEU A 107 -7.04 5.27 -0.55
CA LEU A 107 -6.33 6.25 0.29
C LEU A 107 -6.17 7.61 -0.39
N MET A 108 -6.35 7.73 -1.70
CA MET A 108 -6.33 9.02 -2.40
C MET A 108 -7.70 9.68 -2.47
N ASP A 109 -8.78 8.97 -2.15
CA ASP A 109 -10.13 9.50 -2.19
C ASP A 109 -10.37 10.45 -0.99
N PRO A 110 -10.56 11.76 -1.21
CA PRO A 110 -10.78 12.72 -0.14
C PRO A 110 -12.14 12.55 0.57
N THR A 111 -13.06 11.77 -0.01
CA THR A 111 -14.37 11.45 0.59
C THR A 111 -14.27 10.32 1.61
N LEU A 112 -13.22 9.51 1.54
CA LEU A 112 -12.94 8.44 2.50
C LEU A 112 -12.05 8.98 3.62
N SER A 113 -12.65 9.27 4.78
CA SER A 113 -11.85 9.52 5.97
C SER A 113 -11.09 8.24 6.36
N VAL A 114 -9.84 8.37 6.77
CA VAL A 114 -9.03 7.30 7.40
C VAL A 114 -9.58 6.90 8.78
N SER A 115 -10.90 7.04 9.01
CA SER A 115 -11.58 6.27 10.03
C SER A 115 -11.23 4.81 9.81
N LYS A 116 -10.66 4.20 10.85
CA LYS A 116 -9.71 3.08 10.73
C LYS A 116 -10.29 1.75 10.22
N GLN A 117 -11.54 1.71 9.76
CA GLN A 117 -12.19 0.49 9.29
C GLN A 117 -12.46 0.50 7.78
N SER A 118 -12.51 1.67 7.13
CA SER A 118 -12.81 1.77 5.70
C SER A 118 -11.78 1.05 4.83
N PHE A 119 -10.54 0.90 5.32
CA PHE A 119 -9.45 0.29 4.58
C PHE A 119 -9.15 -1.17 4.97
N HIS A 120 -9.81 -1.67 6.02
CA HIS A 120 -9.64 -3.03 6.52
C HIS A 120 -9.81 -4.11 5.44
N PRO A 121 -10.90 -4.15 4.64
CA PRO A 121 -11.07 -5.22 3.66
C PRO A 121 -9.97 -5.23 2.59
N TYR A 122 -9.51 -4.05 2.16
CA TYR A 122 -8.49 -3.91 1.12
C TYR A 122 -7.12 -4.40 1.60
N VAL A 123 -6.66 -3.90 2.76
CA VAL A 123 -5.36 -4.27 3.30
C VAL A 123 -5.32 -5.73 3.74
N CYS A 124 -6.41 -6.26 4.31
CA CYS A 124 -6.47 -7.64 4.77
C CYS A 124 -6.60 -8.64 3.63
N SER A 125 -7.28 -8.30 2.53
CA SER A 125 -7.30 -9.13 1.32
C SER A 125 -5.90 -9.24 0.71
N ALA A 126 -5.21 -8.10 0.54
CA ALA A 126 -3.83 -8.07 0.04
C ALA A 126 -2.88 -8.87 0.94
N TRP A 127 -3.01 -8.72 2.27
CA TRP A 127 -2.27 -9.50 3.25
C TRP A 127 -2.53 -11.00 3.13
N GLY A 128 -3.79 -11.42 2.99
CA GLY A 128 -4.15 -12.83 2.88
C GLY A 128 -3.48 -13.51 1.68
N PHE A 129 -3.45 -12.85 0.52
CA PHE A 129 -2.72 -13.34 -0.64
C PHE A 129 -1.21 -13.41 -0.41
N TYR A 130 -0.63 -12.38 0.22
CA TYR A 130 0.79 -12.36 0.53
C TYR A 130 1.19 -13.48 1.51
N TRP A 131 0.48 -13.58 2.64
CA TRP A 131 0.73 -14.58 3.67
C TRP A 131 0.52 -16.01 3.16
N GLY A 132 -0.44 -16.21 2.24
CA GLY A 132 -0.68 -17.52 1.63
C GLY A 132 0.57 -18.14 0.99
N VAL A 133 1.51 -17.31 0.52
CA VAL A 133 2.77 -17.72 -0.12
C VAL A 133 3.77 -18.36 0.85
N GLU A 134 3.59 -18.22 2.17
CA GLU A 134 4.49 -18.80 3.19
C GLU A 134 4.78 -20.28 2.97
N SER A 135 3.79 -21.05 2.55
CA SER A 135 3.94 -22.49 2.32
C SER A 135 4.91 -22.87 1.19
N PHE A 136 5.22 -21.92 0.31
CA PHE A 136 6.12 -22.09 -0.82
C PHE A 136 7.55 -21.63 -0.52
N VAL A 137 7.71 -20.68 0.41
CA VAL A 137 8.98 -20.02 0.78
C VAL A 137 9.73 -20.81 1.86
#